data_AF-A0A482W003-F1
#
_entry.id   AF-A0A482W003-F1
#
_cell.length_a   1.000
_cell.length_b   1.000
_cell.length_c   1.000
_cell.angle_alpha   90.00
_cell.angle_beta   90.00
_cell.angle_gamma   90.00
#
_symmetry.space_group_name_H-M   'P 1'
#
loop_
_entity.id
_entity.type
_entity.pdbx_description
1 polymer ?
#
loop_
_entity_poly.entity_id
_entity_poly.type
_entity_poly.pdbx_seq_one_letter_code
_entity_poly.pdbx_strand_id
1 'polypeptide(L)'
;SDDCFIVLRKIFFDYGYHRYTKLFNKICLFFHSVVYLFQIYYMVNHFNRELFYTMSLQMIIFVFILATMVSSIYFEDDIALLLDLFITSSWSIESAGVETQNLIIKKSRTINIFNYAALSLFAFSATILLPVFGDVSELFLCIRVFDEYFGVWSKIPNLFYFSTLHFMFYSAIRLGYLFLYGILNIQIQIVILGEHILQISNDYDDVDEWQKLYNTAYQKEMYKRLRFCIKQHATLKICITKLLTTVTSVMFIFVVLGISATADTIFFMFCNLKNQDNLLKLRLLSIAFCNGFVVFLFCEGGEGLIDEVFSQTQDFISISSTFLQTGHIFNNLMDCPWYLWNTKNRLLLLTFMTNCLQPLKFSVAGIALNRQLAASITKVSLSFANVLYNLKQF
;
A
#
# COMPACT_ATOMS: atom_id res chain seq x y z
N SER A 1 20.84 10.33 -5.72
CA SER A 1 19.70 10.39 -4.80
C SER A 1 19.45 8.97 -4.34
N ASP A 2 19.77 8.68 -3.08
CA ASP A 2 19.71 7.33 -2.52
C ASP A 2 18.26 6.82 -2.37
N ASP A 3 17.28 7.73 -2.40
CA ASP A 3 15.86 7.37 -2.42
C ASP A 3 15.41 6.99 -3.85
N CYS A 4 15.34 5.69 -4.09
CA CYS A 4 14.82 5.09 -5.33
C CYS A 4 13.34 5.42 -5.61
N PHE A 5 12.58 5.78 -4.58
CA PHE A 5 11.13 6.03 -4.65
C PHE A 5 10.78 7.47 -4.25
N ILE A 6 11.70 8.40 -4.54
CA ILE A 6 11.57 9.83 -4.21
C ILE A 6 10.25 10.46 -4.67
N VAL A 7 9.68 9.96 -5.77
CA VAL A 7 8.41 10.43 -6.32
C VAL A 7 7.26 10.11 -5.37
N LEU A 8 7.20 8.86 -4.88
CA LEU A 8 6.19 8.44 -3.91
C LEU A 8 6.32 9.25 -2.63
N ARG A 9 7.56 9.42 -2.14
CA ARG A 9 7.81 10.24 -0.94
C ARG A 9 7.34 11.68 -1.13
N LYS A 10 7.73 12.33 -2.23
CA LYS A 10 7.37 13.74 -2.48
C LYS A 10 5.86 13.94 -2.61
N ILE A 11 5.17 13.06 -3.34
CA ILE A 11 3.74 13.21 -3.63
C ILE A 11 2.87 12.83 -2.43
N PHE A 12 3.18 11.71 -1.77
CA PHE A 12 2.29 11.15 -0.75
C PHE A 12 2.68 11.52 0.67
N PHE A 13 3.97 11.78 0.92
CA PHE A 13 4.46 12.21 2.21
C PHE A 13 4.70 13.72 2.26
N ASP A 14 5.69 14.25 1.52
CA ASP A 14 6.11 15.66 1.63
C ASP A 14 4.95 16.60 1.32
N TYR A 15 4.22 16.35 0.21
CA TYR A 15 3.01 17.09 -0.14
C TYR A 15 1.83 16.71 0.75
N GLY A 16 1.59 15.41 0.99
CA GLY A 16 0.43 14.90 1.73
C GLY A 16 0.35 15.34 3.19
N TYR A 17 1.50 15.53 3.83
CA TYR A 17 1.62 15.98 5.21
C TYR A 17 2.17 17.41 5.33
N HIS A 18 2.20 18.16 4.23
CA HIS A 18 2.46 19.59 4.29
C HIS A 18 1.35 20.31 5.09
N ARG A 19 1.70 21.37 5.82
CA ARG A 19 0.75 22.13 6.68
C ARG A 19 -0.51 22.58 5.93
N TYR A 20 -0.35 23.06 4.70
CA TYR A 20 -1.49 23.50 3.88
C TYR A 20 -2.36 22.33 3.41
N THR A 21 -1.75 21.22 3.00
CA THR A 21 -2.48 20.01 2.58
C THR A 21 -3.26 19.40 3.74
N LYS A 22 -2.68 19.40 4.96
CA LYS A 22 -3.37 18.98 6.18
C LYS A 22 -4.58 19.84 6.50
N LEU A 23 -4.43 21.17 6.43
CA LEU A 23 -5.53 22.10 6.64
C LEU A 23 -6.63 21.88 5.59
N PHE A 24 -6.24 21.75 4.32
CA PHE A 24 -7.16 21.49 3.23
C PHE A 24 -7.89 20.15 3.40
N ASN A 25 -7.18 19.10 3.84
CA ASN A 25 -7.77 17.80 4.17
C ASN A 25 -8.85 17.91 5.26
N LYS A 26 -8.62 18.71 6.31
CA LYS A 26 -9.61 18.95 7.37
C LYS A 26 -10.83 19.71 6.85
N ILE A 27 -10.64 20.72 5.99
CA ILE A 27 -11.73 21.48 5.39
C ILE A 27 -12.57 20.58 4.46
N CYS A 28 -11.92 19.83 3.57
CA CYS A 28 -12.59 18.88 2.68
C CYS A 28 -13.32 17.79 3.47
N LEU A 29 -12.70 17.23 4.50
CA LEU A 29 -13.32 16.23 5.36
C LEU A 29 -14.60 16.78 6.01
N PHE A 30 -14.52 17.97 6.60
CA PHE A 30 -15.68 18.61 7.22
C PHE A 30 -16.80 18.86 6.21
N PHE A 31 -16.49 19.49 5.07
CA PHE A 31 -17.47 19.78 4.04
C PHE A 31 -18.13 18.52 3.50
N HIS A 32 -17.34 17.53 3.07
CA HIS A 32 -17.87 16.30 2.48
C HIS A 32 -18.61 15.44 3.51
N SER A 33 -18.25 15.49 4.79
CA SER A 33 -19.04 14.84 5.85
C SER A 33 -20.43 15.46 5.98
N VAL A 34 -20.51 16.80 5.95
CA VAL A 34 -21.80 17.52 6.00
C VAL A 34 -22.65 17.18 4.77
N VAL A 35 -22.06 17.19 3.57
CA VAL A 35 -22.77 16.82 2.34
C VAL A 35 -23.25 15.37 2.39
N TYR A 36 -22.43 14.46 2.91
CA TYR A 36 -22.78 13.06 3.06
C TYR A 36 -23.96 12.87 4.03
N LEU A 37 -24.01 13.63 5.13
CA LEU A 37 -25.16 13.64 6.05
C LEU A 37 -26.43 14.16 5.37
N PHE A 38 -26.34 15.23 4.56
CA PHE A 38 -27.48 15.71 3.77
C PHE A 38 -27.97 14.66 2.76
N GLN A 39 -27.05 13.93 2.12
CA GLN A 39 -27.41 12.84 1.21
C GLN A 39 -28.14 11.70 1.93
N ILE A 40 -27.65 11.29 3.12
CA ILE A 40 -28.35 10.29 3.95
C ILE A 40 -29.76 10.80 4.32
N TYR A 41 -29.86 12.03 4.82
CA TYR A 41 -31.14 12.63 5.20
C TYR A 41 -32.13 12.68 4.02
N TYR A 42 -31.64 13.08 2.84
CA TYR A 42 -32.45 13.09 1.62
C TYR A 42 -32.93 11.68 1.23
N MET A 43 -32.06 10.68 1.26
CA MET A 43 -32.43 9.29 0.95
C MET A 43 -33.44 8.72 1.94
N VAL A 44 -33.35 9.07 3.22
CA VAL A 44 -34.30 8.62 4.25
C VAL A 44 -35.69 9.23 4.02
N ASN A 45 -35.75 10.53 3.69
CA ASN A 45 -37.03 11.21 3.48
C ASN A 45 -37.69 10.88 2.14
N HIS A 46 -36.89 10.66 1.10
CA HIS A 46 -37.35 10.33 -0.25
C HIS A 46 -37.03 8.87 -0.59
N PHE A 47 -37.21 7.98 0.38
CA PHE A 47 -36.82 6.60 0.21
C PHE A 47 -37.56 5.95 -0.96
N ASN A 48 -36.78 5.59 -1.98
CA ASN A 48 -37.21 4.81 -3.12
C ASN A 48 -36.15 3.74 -3.36
N ARG A 49 -36.59 2.50 -3.59
CA ARG A 49 -35.71 1.36 -3.91
C ARG A 49 -34.80 1.69 -5.09
N GLU A 50 -35.34 2.33 -6.13
CA GLU A 50 -34.57 2.71 -7.32
C GLU A 50 -33.49 3.75 -6.99
N LEU A 51 -33.82 4.75 -6.18
CA LEU A 51 -32.85 5.75 -5.71
C LEU A 51 -31.73 5.10 -4.91
N PHE A 52 -32.09 4.18 -4.00
CA PHE A 52 -31.13 3.46 -3.16
C PHE A 52 -30.15 2.64 -4.01
N TYR A 53 -30.65 1.85 -4.96
CA TYR A 53 -29.78 1.05 -5.84
C TYR A 53 -28.88 1.93 -6.71
N THR A 54 -29.42 3.04 -7.23
CA THR A 54 -28.65 3.91 -8.12
C THR A 54 -27.56 4.69 -7.37
N MET A 55 -27.82 5.11 -6.13
CA MET A 55 -26.90 5.96 -5.38
C MET A 55 -26.01 5.19 -4.38
N SER A 56 -26.28 3.90 -4.14
CA SER A 56 -25.49 3.03 -3.25
C SER A 56 -23.99 3.10 -3.53
N LEU A 57 -23.58 2.92 -4.80
CA LEU A 57 -22.20 2.97 -5.24
C LEU A 57 -21.49 4.26 -4.81
N GLN A 58 -22.13 5.40 -5.07
CA GLN A 58 -21.58 6.70 -4.68
C GLN A 58 -21.45 6.76 -3.16
N MET A 59 -22.49 6.40 -2.41
CA MET A 59 -22.49 6.49 -0.95
C MET A 59 -21.38 5.63 -0.33
N ILE A 60 -21.17 4.40 -0.79
CA ILE A 60 -20.12 3.53 -0.26
C ILE A 60 -18.73 4.03 -0.62
N ILE A 61 -18.51 4.49 -1.86
CA ILE A 61 -17.22 5.09 -2.26
C ILE A 61 -16.92 6.33 -1.40
N PHE A 62 -17.92 7.18 -1.13
CA PHE A 62 -17.73 8.35 -0.28
C PHE A 62 -17.38 7.98 1.16
N VAL A 63 -18.04 6.98 1.75
CA VAL A 63 -17.66 6.46 3.09
C VAL A 63 -16.23 5.96 3.10
N PHE A 64 -15.81 5.23 2.06
CA PHE A 64 -14.43 4.77 1.93
C PHE A 64 -13.45 5.95 1.93
N ILE A 65 -13.70 7.00 1.13
CA ILE A 65 -12.83 8.18 1.07
C ILE A 65 -12.83 8.95 2.40
N LEU A 66 -13.98 9.13 3.03
CA LEU A 66 -14.05 9.78 4.34
C LEU A 66 -13.26 8.97 5.39
N ALA A 67 -13.36 7.64 5.36
CA ALA A 67 -12.59 6.76 6.23
C ALA A 67 -11.08 6.86 5.98
N THR A 68 -10.62 6.97 4.72
CA THR A 68 -9.19 7.22 4.43
C THR A 68 -8.72 8.58 4.92
N MET A 69 -9.54 9.62 4.77
CA MET A 69 -9.23 10.97 5.26
C MET A 69 -9.13 11.00 6.78
N VAL A 70 -10.06 10.38 7.51
CA VAL A 70 -10.01 10.27 8.97
C VAL A 70 -8.77 9.49 9.40
N SER A 71 -8.53 8.32 8.79
CA SER A 71 -7.38 7.47 9.09
C SER A 71 -6.05 8.20 8.85
N SER A 72 -5.97 9.02 7.80
CA SER A 72 -4.76 9.78 7.50
C SER A 72 -4.39 10.84 8.55
N ILE A 73 -5.40 11.40 9.22
CA ILE A 73 -5.21 12.35 10.32
C ILE A 73 -4.82 11.58 11.57
N TYR A 74 -5.47 10.44 11.81
CA TYR A 74 -5.21 9.60 12.98
C TYR A 74 -3.77 9.05 12.99
N PHE A 75 -3.25 8.60 11.85
CA PHE A 75 -1.90 8.03 11.74
C PHE A 75 -0.79 9.03 11.41
N GLU A 76 -1.05 10.33 11.49
CA GLU A 76 -0.08 11.35 11.10
C GLU A 76 1.26 11.20 11.85
N ASP A 77 1.20 11.07 13.18
CA ASP A 77 2.39 10.97 14.03
C ASP A 77 3.12 9.63 13.83
N ASP A 78 2.38 8.53 13.71
CA ASP A 78 2.94 7.20 13.46
C ASP A 78 3.68 7.15 12.11
N ILE A 79 3.10 7.73 11.07
CA ILE A 79 3.69 7.77 9.73
C ILE A 79 4.93 8.67 9.71
N ALA A 80 4.88 9.82 10.39
CA ALA A 80 6.05 10.71 10.50
C ALA A 80 7.21 10.01 11.23
N LEU A 81 6.92 9.34 12.35
CA LEU A 81 7.92 8.58 13.10
C LEU A 81 8.52 7.45 12.27
N LEU A 82 7.67 6.69 11.56
CA LEU A 82 8.09 5.57 10.74
C LEU A 82 8.99 6.02 9.58
N LEU A 83 8.70 7.16 8.97
CA LEU A 83 9.53 7.74 7.92
C LEU A 83 10.86 8.27 8.46
N ASP A 84 10.87 8.92 9.63
CA ASP A 84 12.12 9.34 10.28
C ASP A 84 13.02 8.13 10.59
N LEU A 85 12.44 7.04 11.10
CA LEU A 85 13.17 5.78 11.29
C LEU A 85 13.73 5.25 9.96
N PHE A 86 12.96 5.28 8.87
CA PHE A 86 13.48 4.85 7.57
C PHE A 86 14.66 5.71 7.12
N ILE A 87 14.53 7.03 7.15
CA ILE A 87 15.58 7.92 6.66
C ILE A 87 16.86 7.79 7.51
N THR A 88 16.71 7.72 8.84
CA THR A 88 17.85 7.71 9.76
C THR A 88 18.56 6.35 9.82
N SER A 89 17.85 5.25 9.56
CA SER A 89 18.39 3.89 9.67
C SER A 89 18.73 3.22 8.34
N SER A 90 18.30 3.78 7.21
CA SER A 90 18.53 3.15 5.90
C SER A 90 19.99 3.22 5.50
N TRP A 91 20.53 2.07 5.08
CA TRP A 91 21.81 2.01 4.39
C TRP A 91 21.68 2.55 2.97
N SER A 92 22.74 3.21 2.51
CA SER A 92 22.82 3.67 1.12
C SER A 92 22.90 2.49 0.17
N ILE A 93 22.24 2.61 -0.98
CA ILE A 93 22.23 1.60 -2.04
C ILE A 93 23.65 1.39 -2.61
N GLU A 94 24.50 2.42 -2.55
CA GLU A 94 25.90 2.34 -2.98
C GLU A 94 26.72 1.33 -2.16
N SER A 95 26.26 0.98 -0.95
CA SER A 95 26.92 -0.01 -0.10
C SER A 95 26.66 -1.46 -0.49
N ALA A 96 25.76 -1.73 -1.45
CA ALA A 96 25.34 -3.07 -1.85
C ALA A 96 26.21 -3.72 -2.95
N GLY A 97 27.32 -3.09 -3.33
CA GLY A 97 28.08 -3.53 -4.51
C GLY A 97 27.35 -3.24 -5.83
N VAL A 98 28.11 -3.27 -6.94
CA VAL A 98 27.67 -2.73 -8.23
C VAL A 98 26.52 -3.54 -8.85
N GLU A 99 26.56 -4.88 -8.74
CA GLU A 99 25.55 -5.76 -9.33
C GLU A 99 24.18 -5.58 -8.65
N THR A 100 24.15 -5.69 -7.32
CA THR A 100 22.94 -5.52 -6.52
C THR A 100 22.41 -4.10 -6.60
N GLN A 101 23.28 -3.08 -6.63
CA GLN A 101 22.86 -1.70 -6.92
C GLN A 101 22.15 -1.57 -8.27
N ASN A 102 22.72 -2.13 -9.34
CA ASN A 102 22.11 -2.09 -10.68
C ASN A 102 20.77 -2.82 -10.71
N LEU A 103 20.64 -3.93 -10.00
CA LEU A 103 19.40 -4.68 -9.87
C LEU A 103 18.32 -3.85 -9.16
N ILE A 104 18.66 -3.20 -8.05
CA ILE A 104 17.75 -2.31 -7.29
C ILE A 104 17.29 -1.14 -8.18
N ILE A 105 18.21 -0.48 -8.88
CA ILE A 105 17.90 0.65 -9.77
C ILE A 105 16.98 0.22 -10.92
N LYS A 106 17.25 -0.94 -11.54
CA LYS A 106 16.43 -1.45 -12.64
C LYS A 106 14.99 -1.72 -12.17
N LYS A 107 14.81 -2.36 -11.01
CA LYS A 107 13.47 -2.64 -10.47
C LYS A 107 12.75 -1.38 -10.01
N SER A 108 13.44 -0.48 -9.31
CA SER A 108 12.83 0.78 -8.86
C SER A 108 12.34 1.63 -10.03
N ARG A 109 13.08 1.64 -11.16
CA ARG A 109 12.64 2.30 -12.39
C ARG A 109 11.32 1.70 -12.92
N THR A 110 11.20 0.38 -12.99
CA THR A 110 9.96 -0.28 -13.43
C THR A 110 8.79 0.08 -12.54
N ILE A 111 8.97 0.03 -11.22
CA ILE A 111 7.94 0.37 -10.23
C ILE A 111 7.53 1.84 -10.35
N ASN A 112 8.50 2.74 -10.52
CA ASN A 112 8.22 4.17 -10.71
C ASN A 112 7.41 4.43 -11.99
N ILE A 113 7.74 3.78 -13.11
CA ILE A 113 6.96 3.90 -14.36
C ILE A 113 5.52 3.45 -14.14
N PHE A 114 5.32 2.31 -13.48
CA PHE A 114 3.98 1.80 -13.15
C PHE A 114 3.21 2.80 -12.28
N ASN A 115 3.84 3.36 -11.24
CA ASN A 115 3.22 4.35 -10.35
C ASN A 115 2.84 5.64 -11.10
N TYR A 116 3.68 6.11 -12.03
CA TYR A 116 3.35 7.26 -12.87
C TYR A 116 2.14 7.00 -13.77
N ALA A 117 2.09 5.82 -14.39
CA ALA A 117 0.94 5.43 -15.21
C ALA A 117 -0.34 5.37 -14.36
N ALA A 118 -0.28 4.74 -13.18
CA ALA A 118 -1.40 4.66 -12.26
C ALA A 118 -1.89 6.05 -11.80
N LEU A 119 -0.98 6.93 -11.34
CA LEU A 119 -1.32 8.30 -10.96
C LEU A 119 -1.98 9.08 -12.10
N SER A 120 -1.49 8.92 -13.32
CA SER A 120 -2.08 9.55 -14.51
C SER A 120 -3.50 9.05 -14.78
N LEU A 121 -3.73 7.75 -14.60
CA LEU A 121 -5.06 7.14 -14.71
C LEU A 121 -6.01 7.68 -13.63
N PHE A 122 -5.58 7.79 -12.37
CA PHE A 122 -6.41 8.41 -11.32
C PHE A 122 -6.75 9.87 -11.62
N ALA A 123 -5.79 10.65 -12.12
CA ALA A 123 -6.03 12.04 -12.52
C ALA A 123 -7.03 12.12 -13.67
N PHE A 124 -6.90 11.24 -14.67
CA PHE A 124 -7.86 11.10 -15.77
C PHE A 124 -9.25 10.72 -15.26
N SER A 125 -9.32 9.74 -14.36
CA SER A 125 -10.55 9.26 -13.72
C SER A 125 -11.28 10.35 -12.93
N ALA A 126 -10.54 11.17 -12.16
CA ALA A 126 -11.12 12.32 -11.47
C ALA A 126 -11.62 13.39 -12.45
N THR A 127 -10.89 13.61 -13.55
CA THR A 127 -11.23 14.65 -14.53
C THR A 127 -12.50 14.32 -15.32
N ILE A 128 -12.67 13.07 -15.76
CA ILE A 128 -13.87 12.67 -16.50
C ILE A 128 -15.17 12.70 -15.67
N LEU A 129 -15.04 12.67 -14.34
CA LEU A 129 -16.16 12.80 -13.40
C LEU A 129 -16.59 14.25 -13.17
N LEU A 130 -15.89 15.24 -13.73
CA LEU A 130 -16.31 16.63 -13.65
C LEU A 130 -17.56 16.89 -14.50
N PRO A 131 -18.46 17.78 -14.04
CA PRO A 131 -19.70 18.13 -14.75
C PRO A 131 -19.46 18.82 -16.11
N VAL A 132 -18.25 19.37 -16.34
CA VAL A 132 -17.90 20.03 -17.62
C VAL A 132 -17.93 19.05 -18.80
N PHE A 133 -17.81 17.75 -18.55
CA PHE A 133 -17.78 16.71 -19.59
C PHE A 133 -19.15 16.11 -19.91
N GLY A 134 -20.22 16.54 -19.24
CA GLY A 134 -21.58 16.04 -19.45
C GLY A 134 -22.32 15.85 -18.13
N ASP A 135 -23.62 15.54 -18.20
CA ASP A 135 -24.44 15.38 -17.00
C ASP A 135 -23.89 14.30 -16.06
N VAL A 136 -23.79 14.64 -14.78
CA VAL A 136 -23.29 13.76 -13.71
C VAL A 136 -24.37 13.47 -12.66
N SER A 137 -25.61 13.94 -12.88
CA SER A 137 -26.75 13.78 -11.97
C SER A 137 -27.12 12.32 -11.70
N GLU A 138 -26.74 11.41 -12.60
CA GLU A 138 -26.92 9.97 -12.45
C GLU A 138 -25.92 9.31 -11.50
N LEU A 139 -24.74 9.91 -11.34
CA LEU A 139 -23.66 9.39 -10.49
C LEU A 139 -23.55 10.11 -9.15
N PHE A 140 -24.06 11.35 -9.07
CA PHE A 140 -23.88 12.21 -7.91
C PHE A 140 -25.21 12.75 -7.39
N LEU A 141 -25.69 12.14 -6.30
CA LEU A 141 -26.87 12.55 -5.55
C LEU A 141 -26.77 13.99 -4.99
N CYS A 142 -25.55 14.51 -4.76
CA CYS A 142 -25.37 15.86 -4.21
C CYS A 142 -26.03 16.93 -5.07
N ILE A 143 -26.10 16.75 -6.40
CA ILE A 143 -26.73 17.73 -7.29
C ILE A 143 -28.20 17.91 -6.92
N ARG A 144 -28.94 16.80 -6.84
CA ARG A 144 -30.37 16.80 -6.47
C ARG A 144 -30.59 17.36 -5.07
N VAL A 145 -29.75 16.95 -4.12
CA VAL A 145 -29.80 17.42 -2.72
C VAL A 145 -29.57 18.93 -2.65
N PHE A 146 -28.60 19.46 -3.39
CA PHE A 146 -28.32 20.88 -3.37
C PHE A 146 -29.41 21.70 -4.04
N ASP A 147 -29.95 21.23 -5.17
CA ASP A 147 -31.04 21.91 -5.84
C ASP A 147 -32.31 21.94 -4.97
N GLU A 148 -32.63 20.85 -4.28
CA GLU A 148 -33.81 20.77 -3.40
C GLU A 148 -33.68 21.69 -2.18
N TYR A 149 -32.55 21.64 -1.45
CA TYR A 149 -32.42 22.35 -0.18
C TYR A 149 -31.90 23.78 -0.30
N PHE A 150 -31.16 24.12 -1.36
CA PHE A 150 -30.54 25.43 -1.53
C PHE A 150 -31.10 26.22 -2.72
N GLY A 151 -31.90 25.59 -3.61
CA GLY A 151 -32.50 26.24 -4.76
C GLY A 151 -31.47 26.96 -5.63
N VAL A 152 -31.65 28.25 -5.86
CA VAL A 152 -30.72 29.08 -6.67
C VAL A 152 -29.28 29.09 -6.13
N TRP A 153 -29.12 28.90 -4.82
CA TRP A 153 -27.80 28.88 -4.17
C TRP A 153 -27.06 27.54 -4.33
N SER A 154 -27.68 26.51 -4.93
CA SER A 154 -27.08 25.17 -5.14
C SER A 154 -25.77 25.21 -5.94
N LYS A 155 -25.58 26.24 -6.77
CA LYS A 155 -24.37 26.44 -7.59
C LYS A 155 -23.09 26.55 -6.75
N ILE A 156 -23.16 27.18 -5.57
CA ILE A 156 -22.00 27.39 -4.70
C ILE A 156 -21.48 26.05 -4.12
N PRO A 157 -22.30 25.25 -3.39
CA PRO A 157 -21.84 23.97 -2.88
C PRO A 157 -21.52 22.97 -4.00
N ASN A 158 -22.22 23.04 -5.15
CA ASN A 158 -21.84 22.25 -6.34
C ASN A 158 -20.41 22.56 -6.81
N LEU A 159 -20.09 23.84 -7.02
CA LEU A 159 -18.76 24.26 -7.45
C LEU A 159 -17.68 23.79 -6.46
N PHE A 160 -17.93 23.96 -5.16
CA PHE A 160 -16.98 23.55 -4.13
C PHE A 160 -16.81 22.02 -4.10
N TYR A 161 -17.90 21.26 -4.17
CA TYR A 161 -17.90 19.80 -4.19
C TYR A 161 -17.08 19.24 -5.36
N PHE A 162 -17.31 19.72 -6.58
CA PHE A 162 -16.57 19.24 -7.76
C PHE A 162 -15.14 19.76 -7.82
N SER A 163 -14.85 20.97 -7.31
CA SER A 163 -13.48 21.50 -7.25
C SER A 163 -12.57 20.71 -6.31
N THR A 164 -13.14 20.06 -5.30
CA THR A 164 -12.40 19.26 -4.30
C THR A 164 -12.33 17.77 -4.67
N LEU A 165 -12.92 17.35 -5.80
CA LEU A 165 -13.00 15.95 -6.21
C LEU A 165 -11.60 15.33 -6.42
N HIS A 166 -10.70 16.00 -7.13
CA HIS A 166 -9.32 15.51 -7.33
C HIS A 166 -8.60 15.28 -6.00
N PHE A 167 -8.86 16.14 -5.01
CA PHE A 167 -8.27 15.99 -3.69
C PHE A 167 -8.86 14.81 -2.90
N MET A 168 -10.16 14.53 -3.07
CA MET A 168 -10.81 13.34 -2.53
C MET A 168 -10.19 12.05 -3.12
N PHE A 169 -9.98 12.01 -4.44
CA PHE A 169 -9.30 10.89 -5.10
C PHE A 169 -7.86 10.71 -4.62
N TYR A 170 -7.10 11.81 -4.53
CA TYR A 170 -5.76 11.79 -3.93
C TYR A 170 -5.78 11.21 -2.51
N SER A 171 -6.74 11.64 -1.69
CA SER A 171 -6.90 11.16 -0.31
C SER A 171 -7.27 9.68 -0.22
N ALA A 172 -8.00 9.15 -1.21
CA ALA A 172 -8.38 7.74 -1.29
C ALA A 172 -7.16 6.81 -1.47
N ILE A 173 -6.20 7.22 -2.30
CA ILE A 173 -5.02 6.40 -2.64
C ILE A 173 -3.81 6.65 -1.73
N ARG A 174 -3.78 7.79 -1.03
CA ARG A 174 -2.59 8.24 -0.27
C ARG A 174 -2.08 7.21 0.73
N LEU A 175 -2.95 6.66 1.58
CA LEU A 175 -2.54 5.68 2.58
C LEU A 175 -1.98 4.40 1.96
N GLY A 176 -2.59 3.94 0.87
CA GLY A 176 -2.08 2.80 0.13
C GLY A 176 -0.67 3.05 -0.39
N TYR A 177 -0.43 4.20 -1.03
CA TYR A 177 0.90 4.52 -1.56
C TYR A 177 1.97 4.75 -0.48
N LEU A 178 1.60 5.28 0.69
CA LEU A 178 2.49 5.36 1.84
C LEU A 178 2.87 3.98 2.36
N PHE A 179 1.89 3.08 2.43
CA PHE A 179 2.13 1.68 2.77
C PHE A 179 3.09 1.06 1.75
N LEU A 180 2.79 1.14 0.46
CA LEU A 180 3.67 0.64 -0.62
C LEU A 180 5.09 1.21 -0.52
N TYR A 181 5.24 2.52 -0.29
CA TYR A 181 6.55 3.15 -0.10
C TYR A 181 7.33 2.54 1.07
N GLY A 182 6.68 2.33 2.22
CA GLY A 182 7.31 1.69 3.38
C GLY A 182 7.79 0.27 3.07
N ILE A 183 6.96 -0.53 2.40
CA ILE A 183 7.28 -1.90 2.00
C ILE A 183 8.49 -1.94 1.05
N LEU A 184 8.49 -1.10 0.02
CA LEU A 184 9.56 -1.06 -0.97
C LEU A 184 10.90 -0.66 -0.34
N ASN A 185 10.91 0.26 0.63
CA ASN A 185 12.12 0.62 1.37
C ASN A 185 12.61 -0.54 2.24
N ILE A 186 11.70 -1.23 2.95
CA ILE A 186 12.05 -2.43 3.73
C ILE A 186 12.70 -3.49 2.83
N GLN A 187 12.10 -3.77 1.67
CA GLN A 187 12.64 -4.73 0.71
C GLN A 187 14.05 -4.36 0.25
N ILE A 188 14.29 -3.10 -0.12
CA ILE A 188 15.64 -2.63 -0.49
C ILE A 188 16.61 -2.88 0.66
N GLN A 189 16.26 -2.51 1.89
CA GLN A 189 17.16 -2.68 3.03
C GLN A 189 17.45 -4.15 3.35
N ILE A 190 16.50 -5.06 3.12
CA ILE A 190 16.71 -6.51 3.25
C ILE A 190 17.68 -7.02 2.18
N VAL A 191 17.56 -6.57 0.93
CA VAL A 191 18.52 -6.91 -0.14
C VAL A 191 19.93 -6.47 0.25
N ILE A 192 20.08 -5.20 0.65
CA ILE A 192 21.38 -4.64 1.04
C ILE A 192 21.95 -5.42 2.24
N LEU A 193 21.12 -5.75 3.24
CA LEU A 193 21.53 -6.58 4.36
C LEU A 193 22.00 -7.97 3.93
N GLY A 194 21.27 -8.61 3.02
CA GLY A 194 21.62 -9.92 2.47
C GLY A 194 22.99 -9.90 1.79
N GLU A 195 23.28 -8.83 1.04
CA GLU A 195 24.58 -8.63 0.39
C GLU A 195 25.72 -8.47 1.41
N HIS A 196 25.55 -7.62 2.42
CA HIS A 196 26.58 -7.44 3.46
C HIS A 196 26.88 -8.73 4.24
N ILE A 197 25.89 -9.62 4.37
CA ILE A 197 26.07 -10.94 4.97
C ILE A 197 26.89 -11.85 4.05
N LEU A 198 26.58 -11.89 2.76
CA LEU A 198 27.34 -12.69 1.79
C LEU A 198 28.79 -12.20 1.68
N GLN A 199 29.00 -10.88 1.72
CA GLN A 199 30.33 -10.27 1.61
C GLN A 199 31.11 -10.21 2.93
N ILE A 200 30.61 -10.84 4.01
CA ILE A 200 31.14 -10.61 5.36
C ILE A 200 32.63 -10.94 5.48
N SER A 201 33.11 -11.94 4.74
CA SER A 201 34.49 -12.44 4.77
C SER A 201 35.31 -12.20 3.51
N ASN A 202 34.75 -11.59 2.45
CA ASN A 202 35.39 -11.53 1.12
C ASN A 202 36.80 -10.94 1.11
N ASP A 203 37.06 -9.95 1.96
CA ASP A 203 38.40 -9.31 2.07
C ASP A 203 39.50 -10.26 2.56
N TYR A 204 39.13 -11.47 2.97
CA TYR A 204 40.04 -12.49 3.46
C TYR A 204 40.06 -13.74 2.57
N ASP A 205 39.41 -13.75 1.40
CA ASP A 205 39.31 -14.97 0.57
C ASP A 205 40.69 -15.54 0.19
N ASP A 206 41.68 -14.68 -0.06
CA ASP A 206 43.05 -15.06 -0.38
C ASP A 206 43.89 -15.51 0.83
N VAL A 207 43.37 -15.38 2.05
CA VAL A 207 44.08 -15.77 3.28
C VAL A 207 43.79 -17.23 3.60
N ASP A 208 44.86 -17.99 3.89
CA ASP A 208 44.76 -19.40 4.26
C ASP A 208 43.84 -19.64 5.48
N GLU A 209 43.07 -20.71 5.44
CA GLU A 209 42.03 -21.02 6.44
C GLU A 209 42.62 -21.20 7.85
N TRP A 210 43.80 -21.82 7.94
CA TRP A 210 44.52 -21.98 9.20
C TRP A 210 44.89 -20.62 9.79
N GLN A 211 45.29 -19.66 8.97
CA GLN A 211 45.58 -18.31 9.45
C GLN A 211 44.32 -17.59 9.92
N LYS A 212 43.19 -17.74 9.24
CA LYS A 212 41.90 -17.17 9.66
C LYS A 212 41.47 -17.66 11.05
N LEU A 213 41.68 -18.94 11.34
CA LEU A 213 41.24 -19.55 12.60
C LEU A 213 41.94 -18.96 13.83
N TYR A 214 43.25 -18.70 13.72
CA TYR A 214 44.08 -18.20 14.83
C TYR A 214 44.32 -16.68 14.80
N ASN A 215 43.96 -16.00 13.71
CA ASN A 215 44.14 -14.56 13.59
C ASN A 215 43.09 -13.80 14.42
N THR A 216 43.53 -13.22 15.53
CA THR A 216 42.68 -12.44 16.44
C THR A 216 42.09 -11.18 15.78
N ALA A 217 42.78 -10.57 14.82
CA ALA A 217 42.27 -9.41 14.07
C ALA A 217 41.12 -9.82 13.15
N TYR A 218 41.24 -10.94 12.42
CA TYR A 218 40.16 -11.50 11.60
C TYR A 218 38.92 -11.79 12.46
N GLN A 219 39.09 -12.50 13.58
CA GLN A 219 37.97 -12.85 14.45
C GLN A 219 37.27 -11.61 15.04
N LYS A 220 38.04 -10.56 15.38
CA LYS A 220 37.50 -9.29 15.87
C LYS A 220 36.73 -8.53 14.79
N GLU A 221 37.21 -8.57 13.56
CA GLU A 221 36.54 -7.93 12.42
C GLU A 221 35.24 -8.65 12.06
N MET A 222 35.24 -9.99 11.99
CA MET A 222 34.00 -10.78 11.78
C MET A 222 32.96 -10.48 12.87
N TYR A 223 33.38 -10.41 14.14
CA TYR A 223 32.50 -10.02 15.24
C TYR A 223 31.85 -8.65 15.02
N LYS A 224 32.64 -7.67 14.56
CA LYS A 224 32.19 -6.30 14.33
C LYS A 224 31.20 -6.23 13.16
N ARG A 225 31.51 -6.87 12.03
CA ARG A 225 30.65 -6.92 10.83
C ARG A 225 29.33 -7.64 11.11
N LEU A 226 29.38 -8.77 11.83
CA LEU A 226 28.18 -9.51 12.20
C LEU A 226 27.28 -8.69 13.15
N ARG A 227 27.88 -8.00 14.13
CA ARG A 227 27.14 -7.10 15.02
C ARG A 227 26.50 -5.93 14.26
N PHE A 228 27.16 -5.40 13.24
CA PHE A 228 26.62 -4.36 12.38
C PHE A 228 25.38 -4.85 11.62
N CYS A 229 25.45 -6.03 11.00
CA CYS A 229 24.30 -6.67 10.33
C CYS A 229 23.13 -6.94 11.29
N ILE A 230 23.42 -7.45 12.50
CA ILE A 230 22.40 -7.71 13.54
C ILE A 230 21.71 -6.41 13.96
N LYS A 231 22.46 -5.31 14.14
CA LYS A 231 21.88 -4.01 14.49
C LYS A 231 20.91 -3.52 13.41
N GLN A 232 21.27 -3.71 12.14
CA GLN A 232 20.39 -3.33 11.04
C GLN A 232 19.14 -4.20 10.98
N HIS A 233 19.29 -5.52 11.06
CA HIS A 233 18.16 -6.45 11.11
C HIS A 233 17.18 -6.13 12.26
N ALA A 234 17.71 -5.85 13.45
CA ALA A 234 16.88 -5.44 14.60
C ALA A 234 16.11 -4.15 14.33
N THR A 235 16.74 -3.18 13.66
CA THR A 235 16.11 -1.90 13.31
C THR A 235 15.00 -2.11 12.26
N LEU A 236 15.26 -2.92 11.23
CA LEU A 236 14.25 -3.31 10.24
C LEU A 236 13.07 -4.03 10.88
N LYS A 237 13.32 -4.94 11.83
CA LYS A 237 12.25 -5.61 12.58
C LYS A 237 11.37 -4.63 13.35
N ILE A 238 11.96 -3.60 13.96
CA ILE A 238 11.21 -2.52 14.62
C ILE A 238 10.35 -1.75 13.60
N CYS A 239 10.91 -1.37 12.45
CA CYS A 239 10.18 -0.68 11.39
C CYS A 239 8.99 -1.52 10.88
N ILE A 240 9.22 -2.80 10.57
CA ILE A 240 8.17 -3.72 10.11
C ILE A 240 7.09 -3.88 11.17
N THR A 241 7.45 -4.04 12.44
CA THR A 241 6.48 -4.22 13.54
C THR A 241 5.61 -2.98 13.74
N LYS A 242 6.21 -1.78 13.62
CA LYS A 242 5.45 -0.52 13.67
C LYS A 242 4.50 -0.39 12.48
N LEU A 243 4.99 -0.64 11.27
CA LEU A 243 4.17 -0.62 10.05
C LEU A 243 2.99 -1.59 10.17
N LEU A 244 3.25 -2.81 10.64
CA LEU A 244 2.25 -3.84 10.85
C LEU A 244 1.19 -3.40 11.84
N THR A 245 1.59 -2.85 12.99
CA THR A 245 0.66 -2.38 14.02
C THR A 245 -0.26 -1.29 13.48
N THR A 246 0.29 -0.32 12.75
CA THR A 246 -0.48 0.75 12.10
C THR A 246 -1.48 0.18 11.09
N VAL A 247 -1.04 -0.68 10.17
CA VAL A 247 -1.92 -1.26 9.13
C VAL A 247 -3.02 -2.14 9.74
N THR A 248 -2.66 -3.02 10.68
CA THR A 248 -3.59 -3.92 11.37
C THR A 248 -4.72 -3.18 12.06
N SER A 249 -4.44 -2.01 12.65
CA SER A 249 -5.45 -1.24 13.40
C SER A 249 -6.62 -0.72 12.55
N VAL A 250 -6.43 -0.53 11.23
CA VAL A 250 -7.48 -0.09 10.30
C VAL A 250 -7.86 -1.13 9.24
N MET A 251 -7.12 -2.23 9.16
CA MET A 251 -7.32 -3.26 8.12
C MET A 251 -8.78 -3.74 8.05
N PHE A 252 -9.40 -4.01 9.20
CA PHE A 252 -10.78 -4.50 9.25
C PHE A 252 -11.77 -3.54 8.58
N ILE A 253 -11.69 -2.24 8.90
CA ILE A 253 -12.57 -1.21 8.35
C ILE A 253 -12.39 -1.13 6.83
N PHE A 254 -11.15 -1.09 6.36
CA PHE A 254 -10.86 -0.99 4.92
C PHE A 254 -11.22 -2.25 4.14
N VAL A 255 -11.08 -3.44 4.72
CA VAL A 255 -11.50 -4.70 4.09
C VAL A 255 -13.02 -4.73 3.92
N VAL A 256 -13.78 -4.38 4.96
CA VAL A 256 -15.25 -4.33 4.88
C VAL A 256 -15.70 -3.31 3.84
N LEU A 257 -15.19 -2.08 3.91
CA LEU A 257 -15.54 -1.03 2.95
C LEU A 257 -15.10 -1.39 1.52
N GLY A 258 -13.94 -2.04 1.35
CA GLY A 258 -13.45 -2.48 0.05
C GLY A 258 -14.31 -3.58 -0.58
N ILE A 259 -14.77 -4.56 0.22
CA ILE A 259 -15.72 -5.59 -0.24
C ILE A 259 -17.04 -4.92 -0.66
N SER A 260 -17.60 -4.05 0.19
CA SER A 260 -18.84 -3.34 -0.13
C SER A 260 -18.70 -2.49 -1.40
N ALA A 261 -17.63 -1.70 -1.53
CA ALA A 261 -17.41 -0.84 -2.69
C ALA A 261 -17.25 -1.66 -3.98
N THR A 262 -16.50 -2.76 -3.94
CA THR A 262 -16.31 -3.63 -5.10
C THR A 262 -17.59 -4.37 -5.48
N ALA A 263 -18.38 -4.84 -4.50
CA ALA A 263 -19.67 -5.46 -4.74
C ALA A 263 -20.65 -4.48 -5.43
N ASP A 264 -20.76 -3.26 -4.89
CA ASP A 264 -21.61 -2.21 -5.45
C ASP A 264 -21.16 -1.80 -6.86
N THR A 265 -19.86 -1.73 -7.10
CA THR A 265 -19.32 -1.36 -8.42
C THR A 265 -19.68 -2.41 -9.47
N ILE A 266 -19.53 -3.70 -9.14
CA ILE A 266 -19.88 -4.81 -10.05
C ILE A 266 -21.39 -4.84 -10.27
N PHE A 267 -22.19 -4.69 -9.21
CA PHE A 267 -23.65 -4.64 -9.30
C PHE A 267 -24.13 -3.49 -10.20
N PHE A 268 -23.57 -2.30 -10.00
CA PHE A 268 -23.92 -1.13 -10.80
C PHE A 268 -23.53 -1.30 -12.26
N MET A 269 -22.36 -1.89 -12.54
CA MET A 269 -21.95 -2.27 -13.90
C MET A 269 -22.94 -3.23 -14.55
N PHE A 270 -23.38 -4.29 -13.85
CA PHE A 270 -24.38 -5.22 -14.40
C PHE A 270 -25.71 -4.55 -14.72
N CYS A 271 -26.15 -3.62 -13.87
CA CYS A 271 -27.40 -2.92 -14.08
C CYS A 271 -27.37 -1.92 -15.25
N ASN A 272 -26.25 -1.22 -15.45
CA ASN A 272 -26.22 -0.01 -16.27
C ASN A 272 -25.45 -0.16 -17.60
N LEU A 273 -24.64 -1.21 -17.78
CA LEU A 273 -23.72 -1.29 -18.93
C LEU A 273 -24.42 -1.48 -20.29
N LYS A 274 -25.67 -1.97 -20.33
CA LYS A 274 -26.39 -2.20 -21.61
C LYS A 274 -27.07 -0.96 -22.18
N ASN A 275 -27.66 -0.12 -21.33
CA ASN A 275 -28.65 0.89 -21.75
C ASN A 275 -28.15 2.33 -21.70
N GLN A 276 -26.86 2.55 -21.41
CA GLN A 276 -26.31 3.87 -21.09
C GLN A 276 -25.45 4.48 -22.19
N ASP A 277 -25.25 5.79 -22.11
CA ASP A 277 -24.39 6.54 -23.01
C ASP A 277 -22.92 6.12 -22.89
N ASN A 278 -22.16 6.28 -23.97
CA ASN A 278 -20.74 5.93 -24.01
C ASN A 278 -19.91 6.65 -22.93
N LEU A 279 -20.28 7.89 -22.59
CA LEU A 279 -19.62 8.66 -21.54
C LEU A 279 -19.83 8.05 -20.15
N LEU A 280 -21.07 7.66 -19.81
CA LEU A 280 -21.35 7.04 -18.52
C LEU A 280 -20.63 5.69 -18.40
N LYS A 281 -20.63 4.88 -19.47
CA LYS A 281 -19.86 3.62 -19.51
C LYS A 281 -18.38 3.86 -19.21
N LEU A 282 -17.79 4.89 -19.82
CA LEU A 282 -16.40 5.25 -19.58
C LEU A 282 -16.15 5.68 -18.13
N ARG A 283 -17.05 6.48 -17.53
CA ARG A 283 -16.98 6.87 -16.10
C ARG A 283 -17.08 5.66 -15.17
N LEU A 284 -17.97 4.71 -15.46
CA LEU A 284 -18.13 3.49 -14.66
C LEU A 284 -16.93 2.55 -14.76
N LEU A 285 -16.40 2.35 -15.96
CA LEU A 285 -15.17 1.57 -16.17
C LEU A 285 -14.00 2.21 -15.43
N SER A 286 -13.91 3.53 -15.45
CA SER A 286 -12.91 4.30 -14.72
C SER A 286 -13.02 4.13 -13.20
N ILE A 287 -14.24 4.19 -12.63
CA ILE A 287 -14.48 3.92 -11.20
C ILE A 287 -14.12 2.48 -10.84
N ALA A 288 -14.52 1.51 -11.67
CA ALA A 288 -14.20 0.09 -11.47
C ALA A 288 -12.69 -0.17 -11.48
N PHE A 289 -11.98 0.45 -12.43
CA PHE A 289 -10.53 0.39 -12.49
C PHE A 289 -9.88 0.99 -11.24
N CYS A 290 -10.29 2.19 -10.82
CA CYS A 290 -9.76 2.83 -9.61
C CYS A 290 -9.98 1.98 -8.37
N ASN A 291 -11.18 1.44 -8.20
CA ASN A 291 -11.53 0.58 -7.06
C ASN A 291 -10.70 -0.71 -7.04
N GLY A 292 -10.63 -1.41 -8.19
CA GLY A 292 -9.80 -2.61 -8.34
C GLY A 292 -8.31 -2.31 -8.11
N PHE A 293 -7.82 -1.16 -8.58
CA PHE A 293 -6.44 -0.75 -8.37
C PHE A 293 -6.13 -0.46 -6.90
N VAL A 294 -7.04 0.16 -6.14
CA VAL A 294 -6.85 0.39 -4.70
C VAL A 294 -6.73 -0.95 -3.96
N VAL A 295 -7.61 -1.90 -4.24
CA VAL A 295 -7.55 -3.25 -3.64
C VAL A 295 -6.23 -3.94 -4.02
N PHE A 296 -5.85 -3.87 -5.30
CA PHE A 296 -4.58 -4.41 -5.79
C PHE A 296 -3.39 -3.77 -5.08
N LEU A 297 -3.36 -2.45 -4.92
CA LEU A 297 -2.25 -1.73 -4.34
C LEU A 297 -2.02 -2.10 -2.87
N PHE A 298 -3.10 -2.22 -2.08
CA PHE A 298 -2.97 -2.74 -0.72
C PHE A 298 -2.43 -4.18 -0.75
N CYS A 299 -3.09 -5.08 -1.50
CA CYS A 299 -2.74 -6.50 -1.51
C CYS A 299 -1.32 -6.76 -2.02
N GLU A 300 -0.86 -6.04 -3.04
CA GLU A 300 0.50 -6.13 -3.57
C GLU A 300 1.53 -5.56 -2.59
N GLY A 301 1.18 -4.48 -1.86
CA GLY A 301 2.01 -3.99 -0.77
C GLY A 301 2.18 -5.02 0.35
N GLY A 302 1.11 -5.75 0.71
CA GLY A 302 1.21 -6.81 1.70
C GLY A 302 1.95 -8.04 1.19
N GLU A 303 1.72 -8.43 -0.07
CA GLU A 303 2.44 -9.51 -0.74
C GLU A 303 3.94 -9.24 -0.82
N GLY A 304 4.37 -7.99 -1.05
CA GLY A 304 5.78 -7.63 -1.11
C GLY A 304 6.57 -7.95 0.17
N LEU A 305 5.91 -8.08 1.33
CA LEU A 305 6.57 -8.57 2.54
C LEU A 305 6.58 -10.08 2.67
N ILE A 306 5.67 -10.75 1.97
CA ILE A 306 5.40 -12.17 2.07
C ILE A 306 6.21 -12.95 1.03
N ASP A 307 6.26 -12.46 -0.22
CA ASP A 307 6.90 -13.08 -1.37
C ASP A 307 8.19 -12.35 -1.80
N GLU A 308 9.22 -13.19 -1.98
CA GLU A 308 10.38 -13.06 -2.87
C GLU A 308 11.10 -11.69 -2.95
N VAL A 309 12.08 -11.52 -2.06
CA VAL A 309 13.13 -10.50 -2.23
C VAL A 309 14.05 -10.96 -3.36
N PHE A 310 13.70 -10.56 -4.58
CA PHE A 310 14.61 -10.52 -5.73
C PHE A 310 15.20 -11.85 -6.23
N SER A 311 14.43 -12.94 -6.27
CA SER A 311 14.87 -14.11 -7.04
C SER A 311 14.92 -13.79 -8.53
N GLN A 312 16.13 -13.72 -9.05
CA GLN A 312 16.46 -13.80 -10.46
C GLN A 312 16.75 -15.27 -10.76
N THR A 313 15.77 -16.16 -10.59
CA THR A 313 15.88 -17.52 -11.09
C THR A 313 14.52 -18.00 -11.55
N GLN A 314 14.40 -18.05 -12.87
CA GLN A 314 13.38 -18.81 -13.56
C GLN A 314 13.55 -20.28 -13.16
N ASP A 315 12.46 -20.92 -12.73
CA ASP A 315 12.32 -22.33 -12.30
C ASP A 315 12.59 -22.61 -10.81
N PHE A 316 11.53 -22.62 -9.95
CA PHE A 316 10.98 -23.84 -9.33
C PHE A 316 9.83 -23.53 -8.34
N ILE A 317 8.65 -24.07 -8.67
CA ILE A 317 7.46 -24.45 -7.90
C ILE A 317 7.37 -24.04 -6.40
N SER A 318 6.30 -23.28 -6.13
CA SER A 318 5.54 -23.12 -4.87
C SER A 318 5.91 -24.00 -3.67
N ILE A 319 6.22 -23.37 -2.52
CA ILE A 319 5.74 -23.75 -1.17
C ILE A 319 5.87 -22.54 -0.21
N SER A 320 4.73 -22.12 0.35
CA SER A 320 4.54 -21.31 1.58
C SER A 320 5.09 -19.88 1.64
N SER A 321 4.31 -18.97 1.06
CA SER A 321 4.41 -17.52 1.13
C SER A 321 4.18 -17.01 2.55
N THR A 322 5.27 -16.90 3.33
CA THR A 322 5.49 -16.03 4.52
C THR A 322 6.80 -16.32 5.28
N PHE A 323 7.62 -17.25 4.76
CA PHE A 323 8.97 -17.58 5.27
C PHE A 323 10.11 -16.78 4.61
N LEU A 324 9.84 -16.01 3.55
CA LEU A 324 10.88 -15.71 2.54
C LEU A 324 11.82 -14.55 2.88
N GLN A 325 11.40 -13.49 3.56
CA GLN A 325 12.30 -12.35 3.86
C GLN A 325 13.38 -12.72 4.89
N THR A 326 12.99 -13.40 5.96
CA THR A 326 13.94 -13.90 6.94
C THR A 326 14.60 -15.22 6.52
N GLY A 327 13.94 -16.02 5.67
CA GLY A 327 14.51 -17.22 5.07
C GLY A 327 15.71 -16.92 4.18
N HIS A 328 15.65 -15.87 3.34
CA HIS A 328 16.80 -15.46 2.53
C HIS A 328 17.98 -15.01 3.40
N ILE A 329 17.73 -14.16 4.41
CA ILE A 329 18.77 -13.75 5.37
C ILE A 329 19.34 -14.99 6.08
N PHE A 330 18.48 -15.93 6.50
CA PHE A 330 18.90 -17.18 7.14
C PHE A 330 19.77 -18.05 6.22
N ASN A 331 19.41 -18.20 4.95
CA ASN A 331 20.18 -18.94 3.96
C ASN A 331 21.55 -18.27 3.75
N ASN A 332 21.61 -16.96 3.55
CA ASN A 332 22.87 -16.23 3.43
C ASN A 332 23.74 -16.37 4.70
N LEU A 333 23.12 -16.44 5.88
CA LEU A 333 23.84 -16.68 7.15
C LEU A 333 24.36 -18.13 7.25
N MET A 334 23.67 -19.10 6.66
CA MET A 334 24.16 -20.49 6.57
C MET A 334 25.38 -20.61 5.67
N ASP A 335 25.45 -19.80 4.61
CA ASP A 335 26.57 -19.80 3.64
C ASP A 335 27.83 -19.12 4.18
N CYS A 336 27.74 -18.42 5.32
CA CYS A 336 28.91 -17.83 5.98
C CYS A 336 29.94 -18.90 6.38
N PRO A 337 31.25 -18.61 6.38
CA PRO A 337 32.31 -19.56 6.77
C PRO A 337 32.40 -19.74 8.30
N TRP A 338 31.28 -20.08 8.94
CA TRP A 338 31.12 -20.17 10.40
C TRP A 338 32.05 -21.19 11.05
N TYR A 339 32.48 -22.21 10.30
CA TYR A 339 33.45 -23.21 10.74
C TYR A 339 34.85 -22.60 10.97
N LEU A 340 35.18 -21.47 10.35
CA LEU A 340 36.44 -20.74 10.58
C LEU A 340 36.38 -19.77 11.76
N TRP A 341 35.19 -19.60 12.35
CA TRP A 341 34.97 -18.61 13.40
C TRP A 341 35.16 -19.18 14.80
N ASN A 342 35.58 -18.34 15.74
CA ASN A 342 35.66 -18.72 17.14
C ASN A 342 34.27 -18.92 17.77
N THR A 343 34.23 -19.52 18.96
CA THR A 343 32.99 -19.82 19.70
C THR A 343 32.10 -18.60 19.90
N LYS A 344 32.69 -17.43 20.13
CA LYS A 344 31.95 -16.17 20.35
C LYS A 344 31.20 -15.73 19.10
N ASN A 345 31.87 -15.76 17.95
CA ASN A 345 31.29 -15.39 16.66
C ASN A 345 30.23 -16.41 16.21
N ARG A 346 30.49 -17.70 16.42
CA ARG A 346 29.50 -18.77 16.14
C ARG A 346 28.22 -18.60 16.99
N LEU A 347 28.36 -18.29 18.28
CA LEU A 347 27.21 -18.04 19.15
C LEU A 347 26.40 -16.81 18.69
N LEU A 348 27.09 -15.76 18.26
CA LEU A 348 26.46 -14.55 17.73
C LEU A 348 25.70 -14.85 16.42
N LEU A 349 26.29 -15.63 15.53
CA LEU A 349 25.65 -16.09 14.29
C LEU A 349 24.39 -16.91 14.58
N LEU A 350 24.50 -17.90 15.46
CA LEU A 350 23.37 -18.74 15.84
C LEU A 350 22.22 -17.93 16.44
N THR A 351 22.54 -16.94 17.26
CA THR A 351 21.55 -16.00 17.82
C THR A 351 20.88 -15.19 16.71
N PHE A 352 21.65 -14.72 15.72
CA PHE A 352 21.09 -14.01 14.58
C PHE A 352 20.15 -14.90 13.78
N MET A 353 20.60 -16.09 13.39
CA MET A 353 19.80 -17.06 12.65
C MET A 353 18.50 -17.44 13.37
N THR A 354 18.57 -17.68 14.68
CA THR A 354 17.39 -18.00 15.49
C THR A 354 16.36 -16.86 15.48
N ASN A 355 16.82 -15.61 15.49
CA ASN A 355 15.94 -14.45 15.40
C ASN A 355 15.31 -14.26 14.00
N CYS A 356 15.93 -14.79 12.95
CA CYS A 356 15.36 -14.81 11.60
C CYS A 356 14.24 -15.88 11.47
N LEU A 357 14.24 -16.93 12.28
CA LEU A 357 13.20 -17.97 12.19
C LEU A 357 11.78 -17.52 12.59
N GLN A 358 11.61 -16.33 13.17
CA GLN A 358 10.29 -15.79 13.50
C GLN A 358 9.67 -15.08 12.28
N PRO A 359 8.66 -15.67 11.61
CA PRO A 359 8.04 -15.04 10.44
C PRO A 359 7.25 -13.81 10.87
N LEU A 360 7.39 -12.73 10.09
CA LEU A 360 6.56 -11.53 10.22
C LEU A 360 5.48 -11.60 9.13
N LYS A 361 4.21 -11.64 9.54
CA LYS A 361 3.06 -11.71 8.60
C LYS A 361 2.09 -10.57 8.87
N PHE A 362 1.56 -9.97 7.79
CA PHE A 362 0.41 -9.07 7.86
C PHE A 362 -0.85 -9.89 7.98
N SER A 363 -1.15 -10.38 9.18
CA SER A 363 -2.36 -11.17 9.44
C SER A 363 -3.12 -10.67 10.65
N VAL A 364 -4.43 -10.45 10.49
CA VAL A 364 -5.35 -10.15 11.58
C VAL A 364 -6.48 -11.15 11.54
N ALA A 365 -6.72 -11.87 12.63
CA ALA A 365 -7.78 -12.87 12.73
C ALA A 365 -7.78 -13.90 11.56
N GLY A 366 -6.58 -14.29 11.09
CA GLY A 366 -6.42 -15.23 9.97
C GLY A 366 -6.54 -14.63 8.57
N ILE A 367 -6.90 -13.35 8.45
CA ILE A 367 -6.91 -12.63 7.17
C ILE A 367 -5.51 -12.10 6.91
N ALA A 368 -4.83 -12.65 5.90
CA ALA A 368 -3.54 -12.17 5.44
C ALA A 368 -3.72 -11.13 4.33
N LEU A 369 -2.94 -10.05 4.38
CA LEU A 369 -2.95 -9.01 3.35
C LEU A 369 -2.06 -9.48 2.18
N ASN A 370 -2.62 -10.28 1.28
CA ASN A 370 -1.90 -10.95 0.20
C ASN A 370 -2.76 -11.01 -1.09
N ARG A 371 -2.21 -11.53 -2.19
CA ARG A 371 -2.96 -11.69 -3.46
C ARG A 371 -4.16 -12.62 -3.33
N GLN A 372 -4.12 -13.58 -2.41
CA GLN A 372 -5.27 -14.44 -2.10
C GLN A 372 -6.44 -13.65 -1.51
N LEU A 373 -6.18 -12.62 -0.70
CA LEU A 373 -7.21 -11.70 -0.22
C LEU A 373 -7.85 -10.92 -1.38
N ALA A 374 -7.07 -10.40 -2.32
CA ALA A 374 -7.62 -9.70 -3.50
C ALA A 374 -8.58 -10.61 -4.31
N ALA A 375 -8.16 -11.85 -4.56
CA ALA A 375 -9.00 -12.85 -5.24
C ALA A 375 -10.26 -13.18 -4.43
N SER A 376 -10.13 -13.30 -3.11
CA SER A 376 -11.25 -13.58 -2.20
C SER A 376 -12.26 -12.42 -2.16
N ILE A 377 -11.78 -11.18 -2.06
CA ILE A 377 -12.61 -9.96 -2.13
C ILE A 377 -13.37 -9.97 -3.46
N THR A 378 -12.69 -10.16 -4.58
CA THR A 378 -13.32 -10.16 -5.91
C THR A 378 -14.42 -11.24 -6.02
N LYS A 379 -14.15 -12.46 -5.54
CA LYS A 379 -15.11 -13.57 -5.57
C LYS A 379 -16.34 -13.29 -4.68
N VAL A 380 -16.11 -12.80 -3.47
CA VAL A 380 -17.19 -12.45 -2.53
C VAL A 380 -18.04 -11.31 -3.10
N SER A 381 -17.39 -10.27 -3.61
CA SER A 381 -18.06 -9.11 -4.21
C SER A 381 -18.87 -9.49 -5.45
N LEU A 382 -18.35 -10.36 -6.32
CA LEU A 382 -19.09 -10.89 -7.46
C LEU A 382 -20.31 -11.70 -7.03
N SER A 383 -20.18 -12.49 -5.96
CA SER A 383 -21.28 -13.30 -5.42
C SER A 383 -22.40 -12.40 -4.87
N PHE A 384 -22.05 -11.38 -4.07
CA PHE A 384 -23.02 -10.40 -3.57
C PHE A 384 -23.67 -9.60 -4.70
N ALA A 385 -22.88 -9.12 -5.66
CA ALA A 385 -23.39 -8.37 -6.81
C ALA A 385 -24.40 -9.20 -7.62
N ASN A 386 -24.14 -10.50 -7.81
CA ASN A 386 -25.05 -11.39 -8.52
C ASN A 386 -26.36 -11.61 -7.75
N VAL A 387 -26.28 -11.80 -6.42
CA VAL A 387 -27.48 -11.90 -5.57
C VAL A 387 -28.32 -10.62 -5.64
N LEU A 388 -27.70 -9.45 -5.51
CA LEU A 388 -28.38 -8.16 -5.63
C LEU A 388 -29.01 -7.96 -7.01
N TYR A 389 -28.31 -8.38 -8.07
CA TYR A 389 -28.81 -8.30 -9.45
C TYR A 389 -30.06 -9.17 -9.63
N ASN A 390 -30.06 -10.40 -9.13
CA ASN A 390 -31.23 -11.28 -9.20
C ASN A 390 -32.39 -10.74 -8.36
N LEU A 391 -32.13 -10.21 -7.15
CA LEU A 391 -33.16 -9.60 -6.30
C LEU A 391 -33.82 -8.37 -6.94
N LYS A 392 -33.12 -7.63 -7.80
CA LYS A 392 -33.69 -6.50 -8.54
C LYS A 392 -34.68 -6.94 -9.63
N GLN A 393 -34.56 -8.18 -10.14
CA GLN A 393 -35.45 -8.70 -11.18
C GLN A 393 -36.77 -9.24 -10.64
N PHE A 394 -36.85 -9.53 -9.33
CA PHE A 394 -38.08 -9.88 -8.62
C PHE A 394 -38.78 -8.62 -8.09
#